data_AF-A0AAD9U5K5-F1
#
_entry.id   AF-A0AAD9U5K5-F1
#
_cell.length_a   1.000
_cell.length_b   1.000
_cell.length_c   1.000
_cell.angle_alpha   90.00
_cell.angle_beta   90.00
_cell.angle_gamma   90.00
#
_symmetry.space_group_name_H-M   'P 1'
#
loop_
_entity.id
_entity.type
_entity.pdbx_description
1 polymer ?
#
loop_
_entity_poly.entity_id
_entity_poly.type
_entity_poly.pdbx_seq_one_letter_code
_entity_poly.pdbx_strand_id
1 'polypeptide(L)'
;MAFKSFSLLPLALLVLLSLLSAHSVSSAESTKKKSPVEFLKHLQGCHKGDKVKGVLQLKKYLHKFGYLDYKNSKNRTHENDDHFDELLESAIKTYQLNSMSTPLEFWTAKRC
;
A
#
# COMPACT_ATOMS: atom_id res chain seq x y z
N MET A 1 66.01 7.29 14.20
CA MET A 1 64.68 7.88 14.44
C MET A 1 63.71 7.23 13.46
N ALA A 2 62.82 6.34 13.91
CA ALA A 2 61.87 5.64 13.04
C ALA A 2 60.51 6.35 13.12
N PHE A 3 60.10 7.00 12.05
CA PHE A 3 58.80 7.68 11.96
C PHE A 3 57.75 6.63 11.61
N LYS A 4 56.94 6.23 12.60
CA LYS A 4 55.77 5.39 12.38
C LYS A 4 54.74 6.20 11.61
N SER A 5 54.48 5.82 10.36
CA SER A 5 53.42 6.39 9.53
C SER A 5 52.07 6.12 10.21
N PHE A 6 51.50 7.14 10.84
CA PHE A 6 50.13 7.08 11.33
C PHE A 6 49.20 7.01 10.13
N SER A 7 48.62 5.83 9.92
CA SER A 7 47.66 5.60 8.85
C SER A 7 46.47 6.54 9.03
N LEU A 8 46.24 7.42 8.05
CA LEU A 8 45.13 8.38 8.03
C LEU A 8 43.80 7.74 7.57
N LEU A 9 43.82 6.44 7.25
CA LEU A 9 42.65 5.65 6.86
C LEU A 9 41.45 5.74 7.82
N PRO A 10 41.59 5.67 9.17
CA PRO A 10 40.44 5.73 10.05
C PRO A 10 39.80 7.13 10.07
N LEU A 11 40.58 8.19 9.88
CA LEU A 11 40.07 9.56 9.84
C LEU A 11 39.28 9.83 8.56
N ALA A 12 39.77 9.33 7.42
CA ALA A 12 39.05 9.39 6.15
C ALA A 12 37.73 8.63 6.19
N LEU A 13 37.70 7.47 6.87
CA LEU A 13 36.48 6.67 7.04
C LEU A 13 35.43 7.42 7.88
N LEU A 14 35.84 8.05 8.98
CA LEU A 14 34.95 8.84 9.84
C LEU A 14 34.28 10.01 9.09
N VAL A 15 35.03 10.72 8.24
CA VAL A 15 34.48 11.82 7.42
C VAL A 15 33.46 11.30 6.41
N LEU A 16 33.72 10.14 5.80
CA LEU A 16 32.81 9.50 4.84
C LEU A 16 31.47 9.10 5.49
N LEU A 17 31.51 8.59 6.73
CA LEU A 17 30.29 8.26 7.50
C LEU A 17 29.47 9.50 7.84
N SER A 18 30.12 10.62 8.19
CA SER A 18 29.42 11.88 8.49
C SER A 18 28.71 12.48 7.27
N LEU A 19 29.29 12.34 6.06
CA LEU A 19 28.69 12.79 4.80
C LEU A 19 27.44 11.97 4.42
N LEU A 20 27.41 10.68 4.78
CA LEU A 20 26.27 9.80 4.53
C LEU A 20 25.05 10.18 5.40
N SER A 21 25.28 10.60 6.64
CA SER A 21 24.19 11.04 7.54
C SER A 21 23.63 12.43 7.21
N ALA A 22 24.33 13.24 6.42
CA ALA A 22 23.88 14.59 6.07
C ALA A 22 22.79 14.64 4.97
N HIS A 23 22.49 13.50 4.32
CA HIS A 23 21.47 13.42 3.27
C HIS A 23 20.16 12.84 3.78
N SER A 24 19.48 13.54 4.68
CA SER A 24 18.02 13.37 4.84
C SER A 24 17.35 14.64 5.39
N VAL A 25 17.63 15.79 4.79
CA VAL A 25 16.68 16.91 4.86
C VAL A 25 15.56 16.65 3.86
N SER A 26 14.64 15.76 4.24
CA SER A 26 13.31 15.75 3.63
C SER A 26 12.53 16.89 4.26
N SER A 27 12.56 18.06 3.62
CA SER A 27 11.51 19.06 3.82
C SER A 27 10.22 18.45 3.27
N ALA A 28 9.49 17.73 4.11
CA ALA A 28 8.16 17.25 3.79
C ALA A 28 7.16 18.18 4.45
N GLU A 29 6.80 19.21 3.67
CA GLU A 29 5.49 19.83 3.64
C GLU A 29 4.42 18.90 4.23
N SER A 30 3.64 19.42 5.17
CA SER A 30 2.57 18.73 5.91
C SER A 30 1.37 18.38 5.03
N THR A 31 1.62 17.67 3.93
CA THR A 31 0.61 16.92 3.23
C THR A 31 0.30 15.72 4.12
N LYS A 32 -0.91 15.68 4.70
CA LYS A 32 -1.43 14.45 5.31
C LYS A 32 -1.30 13.35 4.25
N LYS A 33 -0.25 12.51 4.35
CA LYS A 33 -0.14 11.29 3.55
C LYS A 33 -1.34 10.44 3.92
N LYS A 34 -2.39 10.51 3.11
CA LYS A 34 -3.56 9.66 3.29
C LYS A 34 -3.06 8.23 3.27
N SER A 35 -3.42 7.47 4.30
CA SER A 35 -2.99 6.08 4.37
C SER A 35 -3.45 5.37 3.09
N PRO A 36 -2.64 4.45 2.51
CA PRO A 36 -3.02 3.71 1.30
C PRO A 36 -4.38 3.01 1.41
N VAL A 37 -4.86 2.78 2.64
CA VAL A 37 -6.14 2.14 2.97
C VAL A 37 -7.21 3.10 3.49
N GLU A 38 -6.92 4.40 3.61
CA GLU A 38 -7.86 5.38 4.17
C GLU A 38 -9.13 5.52 3.31
N PHE A 39 -8.99 5.32 2.00
CA PHE A 39 -10.13 5.26 1.09
C PHE A 39 -11.05 4.05 1.38
N LEU A 40 -10.58 2.98 2.01
CA LEU A 40 -11.45 1.84 2.32
C LEU A 40 -12.47 2.16 3.42
N LYS A 41 -12.19 3.18 4.26
CA LYS A 41 -13.09 3.56 5.36
C LYS A 41 -14.47 4.00 4.88
N HIS A 42 -14.57 4.69 3.73
CA HIS A 42 -15.85 5.14 3.20
C HIS A 42 -16.63 4.03 2.49
N LEU A 43 -16.02 2.87 2.27
CA LEU A 43 -16.63 1.69 1.65
C LEU A 43 -17.14 0.68 2.68
N GLN A 44 -17.00 0.97 3.97
CA GLN A 44 -17.48 0.11 5.04
C GLN A 44 -19.01 0.00 4.99
N GLY A 45 -19.53 -1.23 5.06
CA GLY A 45 -20.97 -1.51 4.97
C GLY A 45 -21.55 -1.46 3.55
N CYS A 46 -20.71 -1.36 2.51
CA CYS A 46 -21.13 -1.51 1.12
C CYS A 46 -21.41 -2.98 0.82
N HIS A 47 -22.50 -3.28 0.11
CA HIS A 47 -22.91 -4.63 -0.24
C HIS A 47 -23.06 -4.80 -1.76
N LYS A 48 -23.16 -6.07 -2.18
CA LYS A 48 -23.46 -6.43 -3.57
C LYS A 48 -24.72 -5.71 -4.07
N GLY A 49 -24.59 -5.10 -5.25
CA GLY A 49 -25.65 -4.32 -5.90
C GLY A 49 -25.56 -2.81 -5.63
N ASP A 50 -24.79 -2.38 -4.62
CA ASP A 50 -24.64 -0.96 -4.32
C ASP A 50 -23.82 -0.25 -5.41
N LYS A 51 -24.09 1.05 -5.58
CA LYS A 51 -23.28 1.93 -6.43
C LYS A 51 -22.72 3.05 -5.57
N VAL A 52 -21.49 2.85 -5.09
CA VAL A 52 -20.83 3.75 -4.14
C VAL A 52 -19.56 4.33 -4.75
N LYS A 53 -19.44 5.66 -4.70
CA LYS A 53 -18.23 6.34 -5.18
C LYS A 53 -17.00 5.77 -4.47
N GLY A 54 -15.98 5.39 -5.25
CA GLY A 54 -14.73 4.84 -4.74
C GLY A 54 -14.61 3.33 -4.86
N VAL A 55 -15.69 2.63 -5.23
CA VAL A 55 -15.66 1.21 -5.58
C VAL A 55 -14.71 0.95 -6.75
N LEU A 56 -14.65 1.84 -7.74
CA LEU A 56 -13.68 1.73 -8.83
C LEU A 56 -12.22 1.76 -8.34
N GLN A 57 -11.93 2.54 -7.29
CA GLN A 57 -10.59 2.56 -6.68
C GLN A 57 -10.28 1.24 -5.96
N LEU A 58 -11.27 0.66 -5.27
CA LEU A 58 -11.15 -0.66 -4.65
C LEU A 58 -10.89 -1.75 -5.68
N LYS A 59 -11.60 -1.73 -6.83
CA LYS A 59 -11.37 -2.67 -7.94
C LYS A 59 -9.92 -2.60 -8.43
N LYS A 60 -9.42 -1.38 -8.68
CA LYS A 60 -8.02 -1.16 -9.10
C LYS A 60 -7.02 -1.64 -8.05
N TYR A 61 -7.31 -1.40 -6.77
CA TYR A 61 -6.48 -1.87 -5.67
C TYR A 61 -6.37 -3.41 -5.71
N LEU A 62 -7.49 -4.13 -5.68
CA LEU A 62 -7.48 -5.59 -5.68
C LEU A 62 -6.89 -6.19 -6.97
N HIS A 63 -7.09 -5.54 -8.12
CA HIS A 63 -6.45 -5.93 -9.38
C HIS A 63 -4.93 -5.84 -9.30
N LYS A 64 -4.40 -4.74 -8.73
CA LYS A 64 -2.96 -4.55 -8.55
C LYS A 64 -2.33 -5.66 -7.68
N PHE A 65 -3.07 -6.18 -6.71
CA PHE A 65 -2.63 -7.28 -5.87
C PHE A 65 -2.96 -8.67 -6.45
N GLY A 66 -3.56 -8.74 -7.63
CA GLY A 66 -3.88 -10.00 -8.32
C GLY A 66 -5.12 -10.73 -7.79
N TYR A 67 -5.93 -10.09 -6.94
CA TYR A 67 -7.16 -10.70 -6.40
C TYR A 67 -8.38 -10.50 -7.29
N LEU A 68 -8.31 -9.61 -8.28
CA LEU A 68 -9.44 -9.28 -9.13
C LEU A 68 -8.99 -9.18 -10.59
N ASP A 69 -9.62 -9.94 -11.49
CA ASP A 69 -9.42 -9.83 -12.93
C ASP A 69 -10.78 -9.91 -13.66
N TYR A 70 -11.12 -8.84 -14.36
CA TYR A 70 -12.34 -8.77 -15.15
C TYR A 70 -12.17 -9.33 -16.57
N LYS A 71 -10.95 -9.58 -17.04
CA LYS A 71 -10.71 -9.95 -18.45
C LYS A 71 -11.47 -11.19 -18.89
N ASN A 72 -11.69 -12.16 -18.01
CA ASN A 72 -12.41 -13.40 -18.31
C ASN A 72 -13.78 -13.51 -17.60
N SER A 73 -14.25 -12.44 -16.97
CA SER A 73 -15.51 -12.46 -16.22
C SER A 73 -16.70 -12.08 -17.10
N LYS A 74 -17.85 -12.72 -16.83
CA LYS A 74 -19.16 -12.31 -17.39
C LYS A 74 -19.57 -10.89 -16.96
N ASN A 75 -18.96 -10.37 -15.90
CA ASN A 75 -19.27 -9.05 -15.33
C ASN A 75 -18.34 -7.93 -15.84
N ARG A 76 -17.72 -8.07 -17.03
CA ARG A 76 -16.86 -7.03 -17.63
C ARG A 76 -17.50 -5.65 -17.72
N THR A 77 -18.83 -5.58 -17.85
CA THR A 77 -19.59 -4.32 -17.92
C THR A 77 -19.36 -3.43 -16.70
N HIS A 78 -18.99 -4.03 -15.56
CA HIS A 78 -18.74 -3.33 -14.31
C HIS A 78 -17.24 -3.10 -14.04
N GLU A 79 -16.32 -3.43 -14.94
CA GLU A 79 -14.88 -3.26 -14.70
C GLU A 79 -14.50 -1.79 -14.39
N ASN A 80 -15.13 -0.84 -15.08
CA ASN A 80 -14.79 0.59 -15.04
C ASN A 80 -15.85 1.47 -14.36
N ASP A 81 -16.74 0.88 -13.55
CA ASP A 81 -17.75 1.64 -12.80
C ASP A 81 -17.62 1.46 -11.28
N ASP A 82 -18.43 2.23 -10.56
CA ASP A 82 -18.55 2.19 -9.11
C ASP A 82 -19.59 1.15 -8.62
N HIS A 83 -19.96 0.17 -9.44
CA HIS A 83 -20.91 -0.88 -9.04
C HIS A 83 -20.21 -1.96 -8.22
N PHE A 84 -20.77 -2.29 -7.07
CA PHE A 84 -20.28 -3.37 -6.23
C PHE A 84 -20.86 -4.69 -6.72
N ASP A 85 -20.11 -5.37 -7.60
CA ASP A 85 -20.52 -6.65 -8.18
C ASP A 85 -20.10 -7.85 -7.31
N GLU A 86 -20.59 -9.03 -7.70
CA GLU A 86 -20.29 -10.30 -7.01
C GLU A 86 -18.83 -10.74 -7.13
N LEU A 87 -18.15 -10.33 -8.22
CA LEU A 87 -16.74 -10.68 -8.43
C LEU A 87 -15.87 -9.90 -7.45
N LEU A 88 -16.18 -8.62 -7.24
CA LEU A 88 -15.55 -7.76 -6.26
C LEU A 88 -15.77 -8.27 -4.84
N GLU A 89 -17.01 -8.65 -4.49
CA GLU A 89 -17.32 -9.26 -3.19
C GLU A 89 -16.44 -10.50 -2.94
N SER A 90 -16.33 -11.38 -3.95
CA SER A 90 -15.52 -12.59 -3.86
C SER A 90 -14.03 -12.26 -3.70
N ALA A 91 -13.51 -11.30 -4.47
CA ALA A 91 -12.12 -10.86 -4.38
C ALA A 91 -11.78 -10.28 -3.00
N ILE A 92 -12.70 -9.50 -2.41
CA ILE A 92 -12.55 -8.96 -1.05
C ILE A 92 -12.48 -10.09 -0.03
N LYS A 93 -13.37 -11.08 -0.10
CA LYS A 93 -13.36 -12.24 0.81
C LYS A 93 -12.04 -13.02 0.70
N THR A 94 -11.54 -13.26 -0.52
CA THR A 94 -10.25 -13.92 -0.72
C THR A 94 -9.09 -13.10 -0.18
N TYR A 95 -9.08 -11.78 -0.44
CA TYR A 95 -8.07 -10.86 0.09
C TYR A 95 -8.05 -10.89 1.63
N GLN A 96 -9.22 -10.84 2.26
CA GLN A 96 -9.37 -10.91 3.72
C GLN A 96 -8.87 -12.24 4.27
N LEU A 97 -9.26 -13.37 3.66
CA LEU A 97 -8.84 -14.71 4.10
C LEU A 97 -7.32 -14.89 4.00
N ASN A 98 -6.70 -14.45 2.90
CA ASN A 98 -5.26 -14.54 2.71
C ASN A 98 -4.48 -13.58 3.62
N SER A 99 -5.05 -12.41 3.93
CA SER A 99 -4.41 -11.41 4.80
C SER A 99 -4.34 -11.86 6.27
N MET A 100 -5.05 -12.89 6.69
CA MET A 100 -5.01 -13.43 8.06
C MET A 100 -3.67 -14.12 8.43
N SER A 101 -2.74 -14.31 7.49
CA SER A 101 -1.43 -14.93 7.77
C SER A 101 -0.24 -13.96 7.82
N THR A 102 -0.45 -12.64 7.71
CA THR A 102 0.63 -11.64 7.96
C THR A 102 0.11 -10.45 8.75
N PRO A 103 0.85 -9.95 9.77
CA PRO A 103 0.35 -8.93 10.68
C PRO A 103 0.43 -7.56 10.02
N LEU A 104 -0.69 -7.12 9.43
CA LEU A 104 -1.02 -5.70 9.43
C LEU A 104 -2.36 -5.52 10.16
N GLU A 105 -2.22 -5.33 11.48
CA GLU A 105 -3.12 -4.58 12.34
C GLU A 105 -3.75 -3.40 11.56
N PHE A 106 -5.01 -3.53 11.10
CA PHE A 106 -6.04 -2.46 11.10
C PHE A 106 -7.33 -2.75 10.28
N TRP A 107 -7.60 -3.97 9.80
CA TRP A 107 -8.85 -4.23 9.07
C TRP A 107 -9.74 -5.26 9.76
N THR A 108 -10.44 -4.82 10.82
CA THR A 108 -11.78 -5.34 11.11
C THR A 108 -12.71 -4.87 10.00
N ALA A 109 -12.67 -5.61 8.89
CA ALA A 109 -13.78 -5.69 7.96
C ALA A 109 -14.92 -6.47 8.62
N LYS A 110 -15.46 -5.95 9.72
CA LYS A 110 -16.80 -6.33 10.13
C LYS A 110 -17.72 -5.70 9.09
N ARG A 111 -18.16 -6.53 8.15
CA ARG A 111 -19.24 -6.29 7.18
C ARG A 111 -18.91 -5.25 6.10
N CYS A 112 -18.27 -5.70 5.02
CA CYS A 112 -18.99 -5.68 3.75
C CYS A 112 -19.76 -7.00 3.67
#